data_AF-A0A1G4Y9M9-F1
#
_entry.id   AF-A0A1G4Y9M9-F1
#
_cell.length_a   1.000
_cell.length_b   1.000
_cell.length_c   1.000
_cell.angle_alpha   90.00
_cell.angle_beta   90.00
_cell.angle_gamma   90.00
#
_symmetry.space_group_name_H-M   'P 1'
#
loop_
_entity.id
_entity.type
_entity.pdbx_description
1 polymer ?
#
loop_
_entity_poly.entity_id
_entity_poly.type
_entity_poly.pdbx_seq_one_letter_code
_entity_poly.pdbx_strand_id
1 'polypeptide(L)'
;MNRVLVGAGGRTVEQVLVERAAGGPVRFWRGQGRYEVGQLVEHRVEVDRQVWRVEAVRAGRSRTSFAGVFDLTWEPSADRWLLVRVHD
;
A
#
# COMPACT_ATOMS: atom_id res chain seq x y z
N MET A 1 8.76 9.89 -5.71
CA MET A 1 8.21 10.94 -4.83
C MET A 1 7.20 10.29 -3.90
N ASN A 2 7.32 10.55 -2.60
CA ASN A 2 6.49 9.95 -1.57
C ASN A 2 6.09 11.08 -0.61
N ARG A 3 4.78 11.22 -0.34
CA ARG A 3 4.26 12.34 0.45
C ARG A 3 3.61 11.79 1.70
N VAL A 4 4.18 12.12 2.85
CA VAL A 4 3.56 11.79 4.14
C VAL A 4 2.41 12.76 4.37
N LEU A 5 1.22 12.23 4.61
CA LEU A 5 0.02 12.98 4.95
C LEU A 5 -0.32 12.70 6.42
N VAL A 6 -0.54 13.76 7.19
CA VAL A 6 -1.02 13.62 8.57
C VAL A 6 -2.53 13.60 8.51
N GLY A 7 -3.14 12.43 8.77
CA GLY A 7 -4.59 12.27 8.79
C GLY A 7 -5.20 12.87 10.06
N ALA A 8 -6.46 13.29 9.97
CA ALA A 8 -7.24 13.74 11.14
C ALA A 8 -7.31 12.60 12.18
N GLY A 9 -6.79 12.86 13.39
CA GLY A 9 -6.66 11.86 14.47
C GLY A 9 -5.23 11.38 14.75
N GLY A 10 -4.20 12.04 14.21
CA GLY A 10 -2.78 11.78 14.56
C GLY A 10 -2.18 10.53 13.92
N ARG A 11 -2.94 9.82 13.07
CA ARG A 11 -2.44 8.69 12.28
C ARG A 11 -1.67 9.25 11.07
N THR A 12 -0.38 8.95 11.03
CA THR A 12 0.46 9.28 9.87
C THR A 12 0.14 8.29 8.76
N VAL A 13 -0.42 8.77 7.65
CA VAL A 13 -0.72 7.97 6.46
C VAL A 13 0.21 8.42 5.33
N GLU A 14 0.75 7.48 4.59
CA GLU A 14 1.79 7.78 3.62
C GLU A 14 1.24 7.61 2.20
N GLN A 15 1.26 8.67 1.38
CA GLN A 15 0.82 8.56 0.00
C GLN A 15 1.84 7.76 -0.80
N VAL A 16 1.40 6.61 -1.30
CA VAL A 16 2.22 5.70 -2.09
C VAL A 16 1.71 5.65 -3.52
N LEU A 17 2.62 5.44 -4.46
CA LEU A 17 2.23 5.10 -5.83
C LEU A 17 1.91 3.61 -5.86
N VAL A 18 0.80 3.22 -6.48
CA VAL A 18 0.39 1.82 -6.57
C VAL A 18 0.00 1.50 -8.01
N GLU A 19 0.56 0.42 -8.53
CA GLU A 19 0.15 -0.21 -9.77
C GLU A 19 -0.95 -1.23 -9.47
N ARG A 20 -2.01 -1.20 -10.28
CA ARG A 20 -3.20 -2.05 -10.12
C ARG A 20 -3.34 -2.97 -11.33
N ALA A 21 -3.78 -4.19 -11.08
CA ALA A 21 -4.37 -5.07 -12.09
C ALA A 21 -5.87 -5.27 -11.81
N ALA A 22 -6.54 -6.07 -12.64
CA ALA A 22 -7.97 -6.37 -12.49
C ALA A 22 -8.36 -6.91 -11.10
N GLY A 23 -7.41 -7.51 -10.36
CA GLY A 23 -7.61 -8.06 -9.01
C GLY A 23 -7.17 -7.15 -7.85
N GLY A 24 -6.71 -5.92 -8.12
CA GLY A 24 -6.25 -4.99 -7.08
C GLY A 24 -4.76 -4.62 -7.19
N PRO A 25 -4.13 -4.17 -6.09
CA PRO A 25 -2.75 -3.69 -6.10
C PRO A 25 -1.77 -4.83 -6.40
N VAL A 26 -0.91 -4.65 -7.40
CA VAL A 26 0.13 -5.62 -7.79
C VAL A 26 1.53 -5.16 -7.41
N ARG A 27 1.76 -3.84 -7.37
CA ARG A 27 3.04 -3.24 -6.97
C ARG A 27 2.81 -1.90 -6.33
N PHE A 28 3.72 -1.48 -5.45
CA PHE A 28 3.69 -0.13 -4.91
C PHE A 28 5.10 0.41 -4.64
N TRP A 29 5.20 1.73 -4.62
CA TRP A 29 6.44 2.45 -4.35
C TRP A 29 6.29 3.26 -3.07
N ARG A 30 7.24 3.03 -2.17
CA ARG A 30 7.34 3.70 -0.88
C ARG A 30 8.71 4.36 -0.80
N GLY A 31 8.77 5.69 -0.86
CA GLY A 31 10.03 6.44 -0.92
C GLY A 31 10.82 6.09 -2.18
N GLN A 32 12.01 5.50 -2.00
CA GLN A 32 12.84 4.95 -3.07
C GLN A 32 12.70 3.42 -3.23
N GLY A 33 11.95 2.77 -2.34
CA GLY A 33 11.73 1.32 -2.37
C GLY A 33 10.59 0.93 -3.31
N ARG A 34 10.79 -0.14 -4.07
CA ARG A 34 9.74 -0.82 -4.84
C ARG A 34 9.35 -2.11 -4.14
N TYR A 35 8.04 -2.34 -4.04
CA TYR A 35 7.45 -3.50 -3.38
C TYR A 35 6.51 -4.19 -4.36
N GLU A 36 6.60 -5.50 -4.46
CA GLU A 36 5.70 -6.33 -5.26
C GLU A 36 4.72 -7.01 -4.33
N VAL A 37 3.44 -6.90 -4.63
CA VAL A 37 2.39 -7.61 -3.92
C VAL A 37 2.45 -9.05 -4.36
N GLY A 38 2.82 -9.94 -3.43
CA GLY A 38 2.84 -11.38 -3.67
C GLY A 38 1.46 -11.99 -3.48
N GLN A 39 0.78 -11.62 -2.39
CA GLN A 39 -0.52 -12.16 -2.05
C GLN A 39 -1.43 -11.06 -1.49
N LEU A 40 -2.69 -11.07 -1.94
CA LEU A 40 -3.77 -10.32 -1.30
C LEU A 40 -4.26 -11.14 -0.10
N VAL A 41 -4.03 -10.63 1.11
CA VAL A 41 -4.47 -11.27 2.36
C VAL A 41 -5.94 -11.00 2.62
N GLU A 42 -6.36 -9.74 2.43
CA GLU A 42 -7.70 -9.29 2.74
C GLU A 42 -8.06 -8.09 1.87
N HIS A 43 -9.32 -8.03 1.42
CA HIS A 43 -9.91 -6.83 0.85
C HIS A 43 -11.18 -6.49 1.62
N ARG A 44 -11.27 -5.25 2.09
CA ARG A 44 -12.42 -4.71 2.81
C ARG A 44 -12.89 -3.42 2.17
N VAL A 45 -14.20 -3.27 2.06
CA VAL A 45 -14.84 -2.04 1.59
C VAL A 45 -15.45 -1.35 2.81
N GLU A 46 -15.01 -0.13 3.08
CA GLU A 46 -15.57 0.76 4.09
C GLU A 46 -16.31 1.92 3.39
N VAL A 47 -17.14 2.66 4.14
CA VAL A 47 -18.10 3.64 3.60
C VAL A 47 -17.49 4.62 2.60
N ASP A 48 -16.27 5.10 2.83
CA ASP A 48 -15.59 6.09 1.98
C ASP A 48 -14.25 5.62 1.41
N ARG A 49 -13.85 4.37 1.68
CA ARG A 49 -12.52 3.89 1.31
C ARG A 49 -12.48 2.37 1.18
N GLN A 50 -11.57 1.91 0.34
CA GLN A 50 -11.31 0.49 0.20
C GLN A 50 -9.94 0.19 0.80
N VAL A 51 -9.83 -0.91 1.55
CA VAL A 51 -8.61 -1.33 2.25
C VAL A 51 -8.18 -2.69 1.71
N TRP A 52 -6.93 -2.79 1.29
CA TRP A 52 -6.28 -4.02 0.86
C TRP A 52 -5.14 -4.32 1.81
N ARG A 53 -5.21 -5.47 2.47
CA ARG A 53 -4.08 -6.04 3.20
C ARG A 53 -3.32 -6.94 2.25
N VAL A 54 -2.05 -6.64 2.03
CA VAL A 54 -1.22 -7.34 1.05
C VAL A 54 0.10 -7.78 1.67
N GLU A 55 0.53 -8.99 1.34
CA GLU A 55 1.90 -9.42 1.59
C GLU A 55 2.76 -8.89 0.47
N ALA A 56 3.83 -8.17 0.82
CA ALA A 56 4.71 -7.61 -0.18
C ALA A 56 6.13 -8.10 -0.01
N VAL A 57 6.81 -8.25 -1.13
CA VAL A 57 8.24 -8.53 -1.21
C VAL A 57 8.97 -7.29 -1.69
N ARG A 58 10.16 -7.01 -1.14
CA ARG A 58 10.97 -5.89 -1.59
C ARG A 58 11.63 -6.27 -2.90
N ALA A 59 11.35 -5.51 -3.96
CA ALA A 59 11.98 -5.71 -5.25
C ALA A 59 13.38 -5.08 -5.27
N GLY A 60 14.42 -5.93 -5.18
CA GLY A 60 15.83 -5.54 -5.27
C GLY A 60 16.60 -6.36 -6.30
N ARG A 61 17.91 -6.08 -6.46
CA ARG A 61 18.78 -6.76 -7.45
C ARG A 61 19.05 -8.24 -7.14
N SER A 62 18.73 -8.71 -5.93
CA SER A 62 19.12 -10.04 -5.45
C SER A 62 18.03 -10.59 -4.54
N ARG A 63 17.13 -11.40 -5.11
CA ARG A 63 15.96 -12.03 -4.47
C ARG A 63 14.84 -11.09 -4.00
N THR A 64 13.61 -11.53 -4.26
CA THR A 64 12.37 -11.07 -3.62
C THR A 64 12.41 -11.50 -2.15
N SER A 65 12.89 -10.62 -1.28
CA SER A 65 12.81 -10.84 0.17
C SER A 65 11.44 -10.39 0.66
N PHE A 66 10.77 -11.22 1.46
CA PHE A 66 9.57 -10.83 2.18
C PHE A 66 9.82 -9.53 2.95
N ALA A 67 8.94 -8.56 2.75
CA ALA A 67 9.10 -7.21 3.30
C ALA A 67 8.06 -6.88 4.38
N GLY A 68 7.09 -7.76 4.61
CA GLY A 68 6.01 -7.58 5.57
C GLY A 68 4.63 -7.55 4.93
N VAL A 69 3.63 -7.33 5.78
CA VAL A 69 2.24 -7.13 5.37
C VAL A 69 1.90 -5.65 5.42
N PHE A 70 1.20 -5.15 4.42
CA PHE A 70 0.89 -3.73 4.25
C PHE A 70 -0.62 -3.53 4.12
N ASP A 71 -1.16 -2.58 4.87
CA ASP A 71 -2.54 -2.11 4.67
C ASP A 71 -2.51 -0.89 3.74
N LEU A 72 -2.90 -1.11 2.48
CA LEU A 72 -3.07 -0.07 1.47
C LEU A 72 -4.53 0.36 1.41
N THR A 73 -4.78 1.66 1.28
CA THR A 73 -6.13 2.23 1.20
C THR A 73 -6.26 3.07 -0.05
N TRP A 74 -7.35 2.88 -0.78
CA TRP A 74 -7.74 3.75 -1.88
C TRP A 74 -8.75 4.78 -1.39
N GLU A 75 -8.43 6.04 -1.61
CA GLU A 75 -9.30 7.17 -1.35
C GLU A 75 -9.83 7.70 -2.70
N PRO A 76 -11.04 7.30 -3.13
CA PRO A 76 -11.57 7.68 -4.44
C PRO A 76 -11.82 9.19 -4.56
N SER A 77 -12.15 9.87 -3.45
CA SER A 77 -12.41 11.31 -3.41
C SER A 77 -11.18 12.17 -3.70
N ALA A 78 -9.99 11.62 -3.53
CA ALA A 78 -8.72 12.32 -3.78
C ALA A 78 -7.84 11.60 -4.81
N ASP A 79 -8.38 10.59 -5.49
CA ASP A 79 -7.71 9.78 -6.52
C ASP A 79 -6.30 9.32 -6.11
N ARG A 80 -6.16 8.84 -4.86
CA ARG A 80 -4.85 8.49 -4.30
C ARG A 80 -4.86 7.23 -3.45
N TRP A 81 -3.68 6.63 -3.41
CA TRP A 81 -3.37 5.50 -2.55
C TRP A 81 -2.59 5.93 -1.33
N LEU A 82 -2.97 5.34 -0.19
CA LEU A 82 -2.38 5.60 1.11
C LEU A 82 -1.90 4.28 1.72
N LEU A 83 -0.68 4.26 2.22
CA LEU A 83 -0.18 3.24 3.13
C LEU A 83 -0.59 3.64 4.55
N VAL A 84 -1.42 2.79 5.17
CA VAL A 84 -2.03 3.07 6.48
C VAL A 84 -1.32 2.32 7.60
N ARG A 85 -0.83 1.11 7.33
CA ARG A 85 -0.13 0.30 8.30
C ARG A 85 0.88 -0.63 7.65
N VAL A 86 2.00 -0.82 8.33
CA VAL A 86 2.97 -1.89 8.08
C VAL A 86 2.91 -2.83 9.26
N HIS A 87 2.82 -4.13 8.99
CA HIS A 87 2.88 -5.19 9.99
C HIS A 87 4.22 -5.93 9.76
N ASP A 88 5.04 -5.99 10.81
CA ASP A 88 6.33 -6.72 10.87
C ASP A 88 6.10 -8.20 11.19
#